data_AF-A0A7W1C0M4-F1
#
_entry.id   AF-A0A7W1C0M4-F1
#
_cell.length_a   1.000
_cell.length_b   1.000
_cell.length_c   1.000
_cell.angle_alpha   90.00
_cell.angle_beta   90.00
_cell.angle_gamma   90.00
#
_symmetry.space_group_name_H-M   'P 1'
#
loop_
_entity.id
_entity.type
_entity.pdbx_description
1 polymer ?
#
loop_
_entity_poly.entity_id
_entity_poly.type
_entity_poly.pdbx_seq_one_letter_code
_entity_poly.pdbx_strand_id
1 'polypeptide(L)'
;AKVEIWQADANGRYSHDSDPNPGPRDPNFQGYSVQKTDAEGRYRFKTIKPGAYPGLIAGMRTPHIHFEVEGKVDRVITQVFFPDEPLNEQDSILQSIKGPRKEALIVKMMPPKKEMEADSFHAVWDAILRKG
;
A
#
# COMPACT_ATOMS: atom_id res chain seq x y z
N ALA A 1 8.19 5.53 -15.25
CA ALA A 1 8.40 4.36 -14.37
C ALA A 1 7.20 3.42 -14.50
N LYS A 2 7.39 2.14 -14.19
CA LYS A 2 6.29 1.19 -14.00
C LYS A 2 6.04 1.08 -12.49
N VAL A 3 4.77 1.14 -12.09
CA VAL A 3 4.32 1.05 -10.70
C VAL A 3 3.34 -0.10 -10.59
N GLU A 4 3.67 -1.09 -9.77
CA GLU A 4 2.81 -2.23 -9.48
C GLU A 4 2.41 -2.18 -8.01
N ILE A 5 1.16 -2.55 -7.71
CA ILE A 5 0.68 -2.67 -6.33
C ILE A 5 0.02 -4.02 -6.12
N TRP A 6 0.13 -4.52 -4.89
CA TRP A 6 -0.71 -5.63 -4.40
C TRP A 6 -1.10 -5.41 -2.94
N GLN A 7 -2.26 -5.93 -2.56
CA GLN A 7 -2.80 -5.79 -1.21
C GLN A 7 -3.86 -6.86 -0.90
N ALA A 8 -4.15 -7.01 0.37
CA ALA A 8 -5.34 -7.72 0.84
C ALA A 8 -6.63 -6.92 0.52
N ASP A 9 -7.77 -7.61 0.59
CA ASP A 9 -9.09 -6.98 0.62
C ASP A 9 -9.38 -6.27 1.96
N ALA A 10 -10.59 -5.73 2.12
CA ALA A 10 -11.02 -5.05 3.34
C ALA A 10 -11.06 -5.96 4.58
N ASN A 11 -11.11 -7.29 4.41
CA ASN A 11 -11.08 -8.29 5.48
C ASN A 11 -9.66 -8.75 5.81
N GLY A 12 -8.64 -8.18 5.15
CA GLY A 12 -7.26 -8.62 5.31
C GLY A 12 -6.97 -9.95 4.60
N ARG A 13 -7.79 -10.36 3.63
CA ARG A 13 -7.60 -11.58 2.84
C ARG A 13 -6.95 -11.27 1.49
N TYR A 14 -5.83 -11.92 1.18
CA TYR A 14 -5.23 -11.93 -0.14
C TYR A 14 -5.93 -12.93 -1.05
N SER A 15 -6.04 -12.56 -2.33
CA SER A 15 -6.38 -13.51 -3.40
C SER A 15 -5.17 -14.39 -3.76
N HIS A 16 -4.69 -15.18 -2.80
CA HIS A 16 -3.56 -16.08 -2.95
C HIS A 16 -3.83 -17.41 -2.24
N ASP A 17 -3.57 -18.53 -2.92
CA ASP A 17 -3.90 -19.87 -2.42
C ASP A 17 -3.19 -20.21 -1.09
N SER A 18 -2.02 -19.63 -0.86
CA SER A 18 -1.24 -19.81 0.37
C SER A 18 -1.59 -18.83 1.49
N ASP A 19 -2.62 -17.98 1.34
CA ASP A 19 -3.04 -17.10 2.44
C ASP A 19 -3.75 -17.90 3.54
N PRO A 20 -3.17 -18.00 4.76
CA PRO A 20 -3.74 -18.78 5.85
C PRO A 20 -4.87 -18.06 6.60
N ASN A 21 -5.13 -16.78 6.35
CA ASN A 21 -6.17 -16.02 7.05
C ASN A 21 -7.54 -16.69 6.81
N PRO A 22 -8.27 -17.17 7.84
CA PRO A 22 -9.55 -17.86 7.64
C PRO A 22 -10.71 -16.92 7.26
N GLY A 23 -10.48 -15.60 7.26
CA GLY A 23 -11.48 -14.59 6.94
C GLY A 23 -12.08 -14.72 5.54
N PRO A 24 -13.30 -14.19 5.35
CA PRO A 24 -13.98 -14.24 4.05
C PRO A 24 -13.22 -13.43 3.01
N ARG A 25 -13.11 -13.98 1.81
CA ARG A 25 -12.59 -13.27 0.64
C ARG A 25 -13.71 -12.47 -0.02
N ASP A 26 -13.43 -11.23 -0.41
CA ASP A 26 -14.30 -10.48 -1.32
C ASP A 26 -14.18 -11.05 -2.76
N PRO A 27 -15.26 -11.62 -3.33
CA PRO A 27 -15.23 -12.17 -4.68
C PRO A 27 -15.07 -11.11 -5.78
N ASN A 28 -15.30 -9.83 -5.48
CA ASN A 28 -15.22 -8.72 -6.42
C ASN A 28 -13.89 -7.96 -6.34
N PHE A 29 -12.97 -8.38 -5.47
CA PHE A 29 -11.70 -7.70 -5.27
C PHE A 29 -10.50 -8.59 -5.65
N GLN A 30 -9.72 -8.14 -6.62
CA GLN A 30 -8.51 -8.86 -7.09
C GLN A 30 -7.24 -8.46 -6.33
N GLY A 31 -7.19 -7.25 -5.78
CA GLY A 31 -6.06 -6.78 -4.96
C GLY A 31 -4.74 -6.52 -5.68
N TYR A 32 -4.69 -6.47 -7.02
CA TYR A 32 -3.47 -6.19 -7.82
C TYR A 32 -3.73 -5.17 -8.93
N SER A 33 -2.75 -4.33 -9.26
CA SER A 33 -2.82 -3.40 -10.39
C SER A 33 -1.43 -2.96 -10.85
N VAL A 34 -1.28 -2.68 -12.15
CA VAL A 34 -0.08 -2.09 -12.75
C VAL A 34 -0.43 -0.80 -13.46
N GLN A 35 0.35 0.25 -13.23
CA GLN A 35 0.23 1.54 -13.90
C GLN A 35 1.60 1.99 -14.41
N LYS A 36 1.59 2.77 -15.50
CA LYS A 36 2.76 3.50 -15.97
C LYS A 36 2.61 4.96 -15.53
N THR A 37 3.68 5.57 -15.04
CA THR A 37 3.66 6.99 -14.72
C THR A 37 3.43 7.83 -15.98
N ASP A 38 2.79 8.98 -15.83
CA ASP A 38 2.67 9.96 -16.91
C ASP A 38 4.01 10.68 -17.21
N ALA A 39 3.98 11.67 -18.10
CA ALA A 39 5.15 12.44 -18.51
C ALA A 39 5.76 13.27 -17.36
N GLU A 40 4.94 13.64 -16.37
CA GLU A 40 5.33 14.37 -15.17
C GLU A 40 5.72 13.43 -14.01
N GLY A 41 5.70 12.11 -14.21
CA GLY A 41 6.06 11.11 -13.20
C GLY A 41 4.93 10.75 -12.22
N ARG A 42 3.70 11.24 -12.45
CA ARG A 42 2.54 10.99 -11.58
C ARG A 42 1.93 9.63 -11.90
N TYR A 43 1.27 9.04 -10.91
CA TYR A 43 0.50 7.81 -11.04
C TYR A 43 -0.75 7.89 -10.15
N ARG A 44 -1.75 7.05 -10.43
CA ARG A 44 -2.98 6.98 -9.63
C ARG A 44 -3.54 5.58 -9.62
N PHE A 45 -3.93 5.13 -8.43
CA PHE A 45 -4.73 3.94 -8.21
C PHE A 45 -6.02 4.33 -7.50
N LYS A 46 -7.12 3.66 -7.83
CA LYS A 46 -8.34 3.65 -7.03
C LYS A 46 -8.49 2.22 -6.50
N THR A 47 -8.59 2.08 -5.19
CA THR A 47 -8.64 0.78 -4.51
C THR A 47 -9.47 0.88 -3.23
N ILE A 48 -9.71 -0.25 -2.59
CA ILE A 48 -10.28 -0.33 -1.25
C ILE A 48 -9.13 -0.32 -0.24
N LYS A 49 -9.28 0.39 0.89
CA LYS A 49 -8.29 0.33 1.96
C LYS A 49 -8.21 -1.10 2.50
N PRO A 50 -7.02 -1.74 2.53
CA PRO A 50 -6.89 -3.11 2.98
C PRO A 50 -7.17 -3.23 4.48
N GLY A 51 -7.67 -4.40 4.89
CA GLY A 51 -7.78 -4.77 6.29
C GLY A 51 -6.43 -5.18 6.88
N ALA A 52 -6.35 -5.14 8.21
CA ALA A 52 -5.26 -5.78 8.96
C ALA A 52 -5.33 -7.31 8.83
N TYR A 53 -4.20 -8.00 8.95
CA TYR A 53 -4.18 -9.46 8.85
C TYR A 53 -3.04 -10.10 9.67
N PRO A 54 -3.20 -11.35 10.14
CA PRO A 54 -2.12 -12.07 10.81
C PRO A 54 -1.00 -12.39 9.80
N GLY A 55 0.14 -11.73 9.96
CA GLY A 55 1.34 -11.98 9.18
C GLY A 55 2.10 -13.20 9.69
N LEU A 56 2.71 -13.96 8.77
CA LEU A 56 3.45 -15.19 9.08
C LEU A 56 4.63 -14.99 10.06
N ILE A 57 5.29 -13.83 9.99
CA ILE A 57 6.52 -13.55 10.74
C ILE A 57 6.46 -12.26 11.58
N ALA A 58 5.36 -11.51 11.47
CA ALA A 58 5.30 -10.12 11.93
C ALA A 58 4.14 -9.85 12.89
N GLY A 59 3.49 -10.88 13.42
CA GLY A 59 2.27 -10.74 14.20
C GLY A 59 1.16 -10.10 13.37
N MET A 60 0.32 -9.28 13.98
CA MET A 60 -0.72 -8.56 13.24
C MET A 60 -0.09 -7.47 12.38
N ARG A 61 -0.33 -7.53 11.07
CA ARG A 61 0.07 -6.49 10.12
C ARG A 61 -0.94 -5.35 10.14
N THR A 62 -0.46 -4.13 10.26
CA THR A 62 -1.30 -2.92 10.10
C THR A 62 -1.74 -2.79 8.64
N PRO A 63 -2.87 -2.12 8.30
CA PRO A 63 -3.24 -1.86 6.90
C PRO A 63 -2.08 -1.30 6.07
N HIS A 64 -1.75 -1.97 4.96
CA HIS A 64 -0.69 -1.56 4.04
C HIS A 64 -0.94 -2.03 2.61
N ILE A 65 -0.35 -1.32 1.67
CA ILE A 65 -0.31 -1.69 0.26
C ILE A 65 1.16 -1.95 -0.11
N HIS A 66 1.44 -3.07 -0.74
CA HIS A 66 2.76 -3.31 -1.31
C HIS A 66 2.92 -2.53 -2.62
N PHE A 67 4.11 -1.98 -2.81
CA PHE A 67 4.49 -1.26 -4.02
C PHE A 67 5.75 -1.87 -4.60
N GLU A 68 5.75 -2.05 -5.91
CA GLU A 68 6.94 -2.23 -6.71
C GLU A 68 7.06 -1.08 -7.70
N VAL A 69 8.19 -0.37 -7.67
CA VAL A 69 8.45 0.77 -8.54
C VAL A 69 9.73 0.50 -9.34
N GLU A 70 9.57 0.41 -10.65
CA GLU A 70 10.67 0.20 -11.60
C GLU A 70 10.99 1.53 -12.30
N GLY A 71 12.16 2.08 -11.94
CA GLY A 71 12.75 3.28 -12.51
C GLY A 71 13.57 2.98 -13.77
N LYS A 72 14.48 3.90 -14.12
CA LYS A 72 15.39 3.70 -15.27
C LYS A 72 16.55 2.76 -14.96
N VAL A 73 17.03 2.80 -13.72
CA VAL A 73 18.27 2.11 -13.28
C VAL A 73 18.08 1.31 -12.01
N ASP A 74 16.95 1.47 -11.31
CA ASP A 74 16.63 0.82 -10.05
C ASP A 74 15.21 0.28 -10.03
N ARG A 75 15.03 -0.75 -9.19
CA ARG A 75 13.76 -1.39 -8.86
C ARG A 75 13.65 -1.43 -7.35
N VAL A 76 12.56 -0.89 -6.82
CA VAL A 76 12.31 -0.83 -5.37
C VAL A 76 11.01 -1.56 -5.08
N ILE A 77 11.07 -2.53 -4.15
CA ILE A 77 9.89 -3.15 -3.55
C ILE A 77 9.77 -2.63 -2.12
N THR A 78 8.60 -2.11 -1.76
CA THR A 78 8.34 -1.52 -0.45
C THR A 78 6.89 -1.71 -0.03
N GLN A 79 6.55 -1.23 1.16
CA GLN A 79 5.20 -1.23 1.70
C GLN A 79 4.84 0.18 2.13
N VAL A 80 3.62 0.59 1.80
CA VAL A 80 3.08 1.91 2.11
C VAL A 80 1.93 1.73 3.09
N PHE A 81 1.96 2.52 4.16
CA PHE A 81 1.07 2.39 5.33
C PHE A 81 0.17 3.62 5.46
N PHE A 82 -0.88 3.49 6.26
CA PHE A 82 -1.81 4.59 6.54
C PHE A 82 -1.48 5.29 7.85
N PRO A 83 -1.66 6.63 7.94
CA PRO A 83 -1.47 7.33 9.19
C PRO A 83 -2.56 6.94 10.19
N ASP A 84 -2.25 7.14 11.48
CA ASP A 84 -3.18 6.98 12.61
C ASP A 84 -3.79 5.58 12.77
N GLU A 85 -3.22 4.55 12.14
CA GLU A 85 -3.58 3.17 12.40
C GLU A 85 -3.07 2.72 13.77
N PRO A 86 -3.94 2.25 14.69
CA PRO A 86 -3.52 1.77 16.01
C PRO A 86 -2.50 0.62 15.94
N LEU A 87 -2.55 -0.19 14.87
CA LEU A 87 -1.64 -1.31 14.67
C LEU A 87 -0.26 -0.89 14.14
N ASN A 88 -0.06 0.37 13.74
CA ASN A 88 1.26 0.84 13.28
C ASN A 88 2.34 0.63 14.36
N GLU A 89 2.00 0.81 15.63
CA GLU A 89 2.91 0.62 16.77
C GLU A 89 3.27 -0.85 17.01
N GLN A 90 2.43 -1.78 16.56
CA GLN A 90 2.57 -3.21 16.80
C GLN A 90 3.18 -3.97 15.61
N ASP A 91 3.04 -3.45 14.39
CA ASP A 91 3.58 -4.08 13.18
C ASP A 91 5.12 -4.08 13.23
N SER A 92 5.71 -5.25 13.48
CA SER A 92 7.15 -5.39 13.66
C SER A 92 7.96 -5.07 12.40
N ILE A 93 7.37 -5.20 11.21
CA ILE A 93 8.01 -4.80 9.95
C ILE A 93 8.09 -3.28 9.89
N LEU A 94 6.98 -2.57 10.15
CA LEU A 94 6.99 -1.11 10.18
C LEU A 94 7.92 -0.57 11.28
N GLN A 95 7.93 -1.20 12.45
CA GLN A 95 8.81 -0.83 13.56
C GLN A 95 10.30 -1.13 13.31
N SER A 96 10.62 -2.06 12.40
CA SER A 96 12.01 -2.35 12.04
C SER A 96 12.69 -1.20 11.27
N ILE A 97 11.90 -0.28 10.70
CA ILE A 97 12.37 0.83 9.88
C ILE A 97 12.67 2.02 10.77
N LYS A 98 13.89 2.55 10.68
CA LYS A 98 14.38 3.62 11.57
C LYS A 98 14.44 4.98 10.89
N GLY A 99 14.20 6.02 11.68
CA GLY A 99 14.38 7.42 11.31
C GLY A 99 13.45 7.87 10.16
N PRO A 100 13.87 8.85 9.35
CA PRO A 100 12.99 9.52 8.39
C PRO A 100 12.45 8.61 7.28
N ARG A 101 13.07 7.43 7.10
CA ARG A 101 12.57 6.42 6.16
C ARG A 101 11.22 5.85 6.58
N LYS A 102 10.95 5.76 7.88
CA LYS A 102 9.67 5.25 8.38
C LYS A 102 8.53 6.21 8.02
N GLU A 103 8.74 7.49 8.28
CA GLU A 103 7.78 8.55 7.93
C GLU A 103 7.52 8.61 6.43
N ALA A 104 8.55 8.37 5.60
CA ALA A 104 8.41 8.34 4.15
C ALA A 104 7.56 7.17 3.60
N LEU A 105 7.20 6.19 4.43
CA LEU A 105 6.32 5.07 4.04
C LEU A 105 4.87 5.26 4.49
N ILE A 106 4.57 6.32 5.23
CA ILE A 106 3.20 6.66 5.62
C ILE A 106 2.60 7.59 4.56
N VAL A 107 1.44 7.24 4.01
CA VAL A 107 0.74 8.13 3.07
C VAL A 107 0.32 9.43 3.74
N LYS A 108 0.27 10.51 2.96
CA LYS A 108 -0.34 11.77 3.37
C LYS A 108 -1.82 11.74 3.00
N MET A 109 -2.69 11.90 4.00
CA MET A 109 -4.12 12.09 3.75
C MET A 109 -4.37 13.52 3.33
N MET A 110 -4.97 13.67 2.16
CA MET A 110 -5.33 14.95 1.57
C MET A 110 -6.86 15.11 1.60
N PRO A 111 -7.36 16.35 1.55
CA PRO A 111 -8.79 16.58 1.33
C PRO A 111 -9.27 15.85 0.06
N PRO A 112 -10.46 15.23 0.09
CA PRO A 112 -11.09 14.65 -1.10
C PRO A 112 -11.26 15.72 -2.20
N LYS A 113 -11.07 15.31 -3.45
CA LYS A 113 -11.31 16.18 -4.61
C LYS A 113 -12.75 16.01 -5.09
N LYS A 114 -13.30 17.05 -5.71
CA LYS A 114 -14.72 17.09 -6.13
C LYS A 114 -15.10 15.99 -7.13
N GLU A 115 -14.14 15.58 -7.95
CA GLU A 115 -14.29 14.53 -8.95
C GLU A 115 -14.19 13.10 -8.38
N MET A 116 -13.91 12.95 -7.09
CA MET A 116 -13.80 11.65 -6.44
C MET A 116 -15.18 11.12 -6.05
N GLU A 117 -15.27 9.80 -5.91
CA GLU A 117 -16.49 9.16 -5.42
C GLU A 117 -16.80 9.61 -4.00
N ALA A 118 -18.09 9.66 -3.68
CA ALA A 118 -18.54 9.94 -2.32
C ALA A 118 -17.85 9.01 -1.32
N ASP A 119 -17.49 9.55 -0.16
CA ASP A 119 -16.87 8.83 0.96
C ASP A 119 -15.50 8.20 0.65
N SER A 120 -14.90 8.50 -0.50
CA SER A 120 -13.53 8.06 -0.80
C SER A 120 -12.47 8.97 -0.18
N PHE A 121 -11.35 8.36 0.22
CA PHE A 121 -10.20 9.07 0.75
C PHE A 121 -9.18 9.39 -0.32
N HIS A 122 -8.50 10.52 -0.19
CA HIS A 122 -7.40 10.91 -1.07
C HIS A 122 -6.07 10.73 -0.34
N ALA A 123 -5.34 9.67 -0.67
CA ALA A 123 -4.01 9.40 -0.12
C ALA A 123 -2.94 9.71 -1.16
N VAL A 124 -1.85 10.36 -0.74
CA VAL A 124 -0.70 10.71 -1.58
C VAL A 124 0.57 10.08 -1.02
N TRP A 125 1.33 9.43 -1.88
CA TRP A 125 2.64 8.87 -1.58
C TRP A 125 3.61 9.11 -2.73
N ASP A 126 4.82 9.56 -2.42
CA ASP A 126 5.85 9.87 -3.41
C ASP A 126 6.98 8.84 -3.35
N ALA A 127 7.23 8.15 -4.45
CA ALA A 127 8.37 7.23 -4.57
C ALA A 127 9.62 7.99 -5.03
N ILE A 128 10.67 7.97 -4.21
CA ILE A 128 11.97 8.59 -4.55
C ILE A 128 12.95 7.51 -5.01
N LEU A 129 13.36 7.60 -6.28
CA LEU A 129 14.28 6.67 -6.93
C LEU A 129 15.64 7.32 -7.21
N ARG A 130 16.65 6.51 -7.51
CA ARG A 130 17.95 7.01 -7.96
C ARG A 130 17.79 7.74 -9.29
N LYS A 131 18.48 8.87 -9.40
CA LYS A 131 18.61 9.57 -10.68
C LYS A 131 19.45 8.69 -11.61
N GLY A 132 18.81 8.19 -12.67
CA GLY A 132 19.48 7.50 -13.78
C GLY A 132 20.07 8.47 -14.80
#